data_AF-A0A3N5EYS6-F1
#
_entry.id   AF-A0A3N5EYS6-F1
#
_cell.length_a   1.000
_cell.length_b   1.000
_cell.length_c   1.000
_cell.angle_alpha   90.00
_cell.angle_beta   90.00
_cell.angle_gamma   90.00
#
_symmetry.space_group_name_H-M   'P 1'
#
loop_
_entity.id
_entity.type
_entity.pdbx_description
1 polymer ?
#
loop_
_entity_poly.entity_id
_entity_poly.type
_entity_poly.pdbx_seq_one_letter_code
_entity_poly.pdbx_strand_id
1 'polypeptide(L)' 'MKFEELKAAVLDLDLSDQKRLLLEVMGEIMPKVCTDDIFLSKIGKFIDEEVVRTYKEQHMNGI' A
#
# COMPACT_ATOMS: atom_id res chain seq x y z
N MET A 1 -19.98 -7.89 -7.09
CA MET A 1 -18.73 -8.23 -7.79
C MET A 1 -18.21 -9.54 -7.24
N LYS A 2 -17.80 -10.48 -8.10
CA LYS A 2 -17.19 -11.75 -7.67
C LYS A 2 -15.69 -11.55 -7.43
N PHE A 3 -15.07 -12.41 -6.63
CA PHE A 3 -13.64 -12.32 -6.28
C PHE A 3 -12.73 -12.21 -7.52
N GLU A 4 -13.01 -13.02 -8.55
CA GLU A 4 -12.23 -13.00 -9.80
C GLU A 4 -12.32 -11.67 -10.55
N GLU A 5 -13.48 -11.01 -10.53
CA GLU A 5 -13.66 -9.69 -11.15
C GLU A 5 -12.86 -8.62 -10.40
N LEU A 6 -12.81 -8.70 -9.07
CA LEU A 6 -12.03 -7.79 -8.23
C LEU A 6 -10.53 -7.98 -8.43
N LYS A 7 -10.08 -9.24 -8.50
CA LYS A 7 -8.69 -9.58 -8.80
C LYS A 7 -8.26 -9.06 -10.17
N ALA A 8 -9.07 -9.28 -11.20
CA ALA A 8 -8.80 -8.77 -12.53
C ALA A 8 -8.69 -7.24 -12.54
N ALA A 9 -9.64 -6.55 -11.89
CA ALA A 9 -9.63 -5.10 -11.80
C ALA A 9 -8.38 -4.55 -11.09
N VAL A 10 -7.92 -5.21 -10.01
CA VAL A 10 -6.70 -4.81 -9.29
C VAL A 10 -5.44 -5.02 -10.14
N LEU A 11 -5.36 -6.12 -10.89
CA LEU A 11 -4.21 -6.43 -11.73
C LEU A 11 -4.12 -5.53 -12.99
N ASP A 12 -5.25 -5.02 -13.46
CA ASP A 12 -5.33 -4.09 -14.60
C ASP A 12 -5.04 -2.62 -14.22
N LEU A 13 -4.93 -2.30 -12.92
CA LEU A 13 -4.51 -0.97 -12.48
C LEU A 13 -3.11 -0.65 -13.01
N ASP A 14 -2.85 0.62 -13.26
CA ASP A 14 -1.49 1.08 -13.55
C ASP A 14 -0.59 0.96 -12.31
N LEU A 15 0.72 1.03 -12.52
CA LEU A 15 1.73 0.86 -11.46
C LEU A 15 1.56 1.87 -10.30
N SER A 16 1.06 3.08 -10.56
CA SER A 16 0.83 4.09 -9.54
C SER A 16 -0.38 3.72 -8.68
N ASP A 17 -1.47 3.32 -9.31
CA ASP A 17 -2.69 2.92 -8.63
C ASP A 17 -2.54 1.58 -7.91
N GLN A 18 -1.79 0.62 -8.46
CA GLN A 18 -1.40 -0.60 -7.76
C GLN A 18 -0.60 -0.28 -6.51
N LYS A 19 0.39 0.62 -6.63
CA LYS A 19 1.22 1.05 -5.50
C LYS A 19 0.37 1.72 -4.42
N ARG A 20 -0.56 2.58 -4.82
CA ARG A 20 -1.50 3.23 -3.89
C ARG A 20 -2.40 2.23 -3.17
N LEU A 21 -2.94 1.25 -3.90
CA LEU A 21 -3.74 0.17 -3.33
C LEU A 21 -2.93 -0.66 -2.32
N LEU A 22 -1.67 -0.98 -2.62
CA LEU A 22 -0.80 -1.69 -1.67
C LEU A 22 -0.59 -0.86 -0.39
N LEU A 23 -0.33 0.45 -0.50
CA LEU A 23 -0.06 1.32 0.64
C LEU A 23 -1.30 1.57 1.50
N GLU A 24 -2.45 1.86 0.89
CA GLU A 24 -3.68 2.22 1.61
C GLU A 24 -4.42 0.97 2.11
N VAL A 25 -4.50 -0.09 1.30
CA VAL A 25 -5.36 -1.24 1.59
C VAL A 25 -4.61 -2.35 2.31
N MET A 26 -3.35 -2.66 1.94
CA MET A 26 -2.65 -3.75 2.64
C MET A 26 -2.30 -3.40 4.07
N GLY A 27 -2.03 -2.12 4.40
CA GLY A 27 -1.82 -1.70 5.78
C GLY A 27 -3.00 -2.03 6.69
N GLU A 28 -4.23 -1.93 6.17
CA GLU A 28 -5.45 -2.23 6.90
C GLU A 28 -5.84 -3.72 6.90
N ILE A 29 -5.52 -4.43 5.82
CA ILE A 29 -5.85 -5.86 5.66
C ILE A 29 -4.85 -6.74 6.39
N MET A 30 -3.55 -6.42 6.33
CA MET A 30 -2.48 -7.29 6.82
C MET A 30 -2.65 -7.69 8.29
N PRO A 31 -2.98 -6.79 9.23
CA PRO A 31 -3.23 -7.15 10.63
C PRO A 31 -4.40 -8.13 10.83
N LYS A 32 -5.29 -8.26 9.85
CA LYS A 32 -6.46 -9.16 9.91
C LYS A 32 -6.18 -10.55 9.34
N VAL A 33 -5.14 -10.70 8.54
CA VAL A 33 -4.85 -11.94 7.80
C VAL A 33 -3.48 -12.53 8.11
N CYS A 34 -2.57 -11.74 8.68
CA CYS A 34 -1.24 -12.18 9.10
C CYS A 34 -1.15 -12.12 10.62
N THR A 35 -0.66 -13.19 11.23
CA THR A 35 -0.44 -13.32 12.69
C THR A 35 1.04 -13.17 13.07
N ASP A 36 1.92 -12.91 12.10
CA ASP A 36 3.34 -12.71 12.33
C ASP A 36 3.62 -11.22 12.59
N ASP A 37 3.81 -10.88 13.86
CA ASP A 37 4.07 -9.52 14.31
C ASP A 37 5.36 -8.92 13.70
N ILE A 38 6.36 -9.76 13.38
CA ILE A 38 7.61 -9.31 12.75
C ILE A 38 7.33 -8.91 11.31
N PHE A 39 6.50 -9.68 10.61
CA PHE A 39 6.08 -9.36 9.25
C PHE A 39 5.20 -8.10 9.21
N LEU A 40 4.23 -7.98 10.12
CA LEU A 40 3.38 -6.80 10.25
C LEU A 40 4.20 -5.53 10.52
N SER A 41 5.19 -5.61 11.41
CA SER A 41 6.08 -4.48 11.72
C SER A 41 6.90 -4.04 10.50
N LYS A 42 7.40 -4.99 9.70
CA LYS A 42 8.15 -4.68 8.46
C LYS A 42 7.26 -4.05 7.40
N ILE A 43 6.03 -4.53 7.23
CA ILE A 43 5.08 -3.94 6.29
C ILE A 43 4.69 -2.53 6.73
N GLY A 44 4.37 -2.32 8.01
CA GLY A 44 4.04 -0.99 8.54
C GLY A 44 5.17 0.01 8.29
N LYS A 45 6.42 -0.39 8.59
CA LYS A 45 7.60 0.44 8.32
C LYS A 45 7.76 0.79 6.84
N PHE A 46 7.57 -0.17 5.94
CA PHE A 46 7.62 0.07 4.50
C PHE A 46 6.56 1.07 4.05
N ILE A 47 5.31 0.92 4.53
CA ILE A 47 4.22 1.82 4.20
C ILE A 47 4.52 3.24 4.71
N ASP A 48 4.98 3.39 5.95
CA ASP A 48 5.33 4.68 6.55
C ASP A 48 6.45 5.39 5.76
N GLU A 49 7.51 4.68 5.37
CA GLU A 49 8.61 5.23 4.59
C GLU A 49 8.14 5.73 3.21
N GLU A 50 7.25 5.00 2.57
CA GLU A 50 6.66 5.36 1.27
C GLU A 50 5.73 6.57 1.37
N VAL A 51 4.90 6.64 2.41
CA VAL A 51 4.01 7.79 2.68
C VAL A 51 4.84 9.04 2.97
N VAL A 52 5.87 8.94 3.81
CA VAL A 52 6.78 10.06 4.11
C VAL A 52 7.52 10.52 2.87
N ARG A 53 7.98 9.61 2.01
CA ARG A 53 8.65 9.99 0.75
C ARG A 53 7.68 10.73 -0.17
N THR A 54 6.47 10.21 -0.34
CA THR A 54 5.43 10.84 -1.18
C THR A 54 5.10 12.23 -0.68
N TYR A 55 4.95 12.40 0.63
CA TYR A 55 4.73 13.70 1.27
C TYR A 55 5.91 14.67 1.02
N LYS A 56 7.16 14.21 1.16
CA LYS A 56 8.34 15.04 0.87
C LYS A 56 8.43 15.44 -0.60
N GLU A 57 8.16 14.55 -1.52
CA GLU A 57 8.17 14.85 -2.97
C GLU A 57 7.08 15.87 -3.35
N GLN A 58 5.90 15.79 -2.71
CA GLN A 58 4.78 16.70 -2.97
C GLN A 58 4.93 18.06 -2.29
N HIS A 59 5.63 18.15 -1.16
CA HIS A 59 5.71 19.38 -0.35
C HIS A 59 7.11 20.01 -0.22
N MET A 60 8.19 19.30 -0.56
CA MET A 60 9.57 19.83 -0.48
C MET A 60 10.22 20.13 -1.84
N ASN A 61 9.54 19.93 -2.98
CA ASN A 61 9.97 20.41 -4.30
C ASN A 61 9.86 21.95 -4.47
N GLY A 62 9.89 22.70 -3.38
CA GLY A 62 9.69 24.15 -3.33
C GLY A 62 10.67 24.89 -2.42
N ILE A 63 11.92 24.42 -2.32
CA ILE A 63 13.05 25.18 -1.74
C ILE A 63 14.14 25.32 -2.79
#